data_AF-A0A1F9A674-F1
#
_entry.id   AF-A0A1F9A674-F1
#
_cell.length_a   1.000
_cell.length_b   1.000
_cell.length_c   1.000
_cell.angle_alpha   90.00
_cell.angle_beta   90.00
_cell.angle_gamma   90.00
#
_symmetry.space_group_name_H-M   'P 1'
#
loop_
_entity.id
_entity.type
_entity.pdbx_description
1 polymer ?
#
loop_
_entity_poly.entity_id
_entity_poly.type
_entity_poly.pdbx_seq_one_letter_code
_entity_poly.pdbx_strand_id
1 'polypeptide(L)' 'MGAGHLCQIEMEGKADSRQTYRALALSRKELVADIILCGKEFLDYKNGQVGAFGEHHLGSPFVR' A
#
# COMPACT_ATOMS: atom_id res chain seq x y z
N MET A 1 4.26 12.83 14.62
CA MET A 1 3.09 12.27 13.91
C MET A 1 2.45 11.25 14.84
N GLY A 2 1.15 11.35 15.11
CA GLY A 2 0.44 10.59 16.16
C GLY A 2 -0.15 9.25 15.69
N ALA A 3 0.67 8.38 15.09
CA ALA A 3 0.23 7.04 14.70
C ALA A 3 0.02 6.16 15.96
N GLY A 4 -1.12 5.46 16.04
CA GLY A 4 -1.43 4.59 17.18
C GLY A 4 -0.74 3.22 17.13
N HIS A 5 -0.44 2.72 15.92
CA HIS A 5 0.22 1.44 15.69
C HIS A 5 1.19 1.52 14.51
N LEU A 6 2.20 0.67 14.53
CA LEU A 6 3.16 0.49 13.44
C LEU A 6 3.15 -0.98 13.00
N CYS A 7 3.02 -1.21 11.70
CA CYS A 7 3.19 -2.51 11.07
C CYS A 7 4.38 -2.41 10.11
N GLN A 8 5.37 -3.28 10.28
CA GLN A 8 6.52 -3.39 9.38
C GLN A 8 6.48 -4.76 8.73
N ILE A 9 6.49 -4.79 7.40
CA ILE A 9 6.55 -6.02 6.61
C ILE A 9 7.95 -6.15 6.04
N GLU A 10 8.67 -7.18 6.47
CA GLU A 10 9.98 -7.52 5.92
C GLU A 10 9.81 -8.33 4.63
N MET A 11 10.57 -7.95 3.60
CA MET A 11 10.57 -8.63 2.31
C MET A 11 12.01 -8.86 1.87
N GLU A 12 12.26 -10.02 1.28
CA GLU A 12 13.56 -10.29 0.67
C GLU A 12 13.73 -9.46 -0.62
N GLY A 13 14.80 -8.67 -0.67
CA GLY A 13 15.11 -7.84 -1.83
C GLY A 13 14.18 -6.64 -2.01
N LYS A 14 14.16 -6.10 -3.22
CA LYS A 14 13.39 -4.89 -3.54
C LYS A 14 11.99 -5.26 -4.00
N ALA A 15 10.98 -4.81 -3.27
CA ALA A 15 9.59 -4.98 -3.66
C ALA A 15 9.23 -4.07 -4.85
N ASP A 16 8.57 -4.65 -5.85
CA ASP A 16 7.91 -3.87 -6.89
C ASP A 16 6.57 -3.27 -6.39
N SER A 17 5.91 -2.45 -7.20
CA SER A 17 4.64 -1.81 -6.81
C SER A 17 3.50 -2.80 -6.54
N ARG A 18 3.51 -3.96 -7.20
CA ARG A 18 2.50 -5.00 -7.01
C ARG A 18 2.73 -5.74 -5.69
N GLN A 19 3.97 -6.07 -5.39
CA GLN A 19 4.39 -6.69 -4.14
C GLN A 19 4.12 -5.75 -2.96
N THR A 20 4.46 -4.47 -3.11
CA THR A 20 4.17 -3.43 -2.11
C THR A 20 2.67 -3.31 -1.85
N TYR A 21 1.87 -3.28 -2.91
CA TYR A 21 0.42 -3.24 -2.76
C TYR A 21 -0.14 -4.49 -2.06
N ARG A 22 0.35 -5.68 -2.41
CA ARG A 22 -0.06 -6.93 -1.74
C ARG A 22 0.24 -6.89 -0.24
N ALA A 23 1.41 -6.38 0.14
CA ALA A 23 1.77 -6.18 1.54
C ALA A 23 0.78 -5.23 2.25
N LEU A 24 0.47 -4.08 1.66
CA LEU A 24 -0.52 -3.14 2.18
C LEU A 24 -1.93 -3.76 2.32
N ALA A 25 -2.35 -4.55 1.33
CA ALA A 25 -3.65 -5.23 1.36
C ALA A 25 -3.72 -6.32 2.44
N LEU A 26 -2.62 -7.00 2.75
CA LEU A 26 -2.53 -7.93 3.87
C LEU A 26 -2.65 -7.19 5.21
N SER A 27 -1.91 -6.09 5.38
CA SER A 27 -1.99 -5.25 6.58
C SER A 27 -3.40 -4.69 6.82
N ARG A 28 -4.17 -4.38 5.76
CA ARG A 28 -5.56 -3.94 5.91
C ARG A 28 -6.42 -4.96 6.67
N LYS A 29 -6.23 -6.26 6.39
CA LYS A 29 -6.99 -7.32 7.07
C LYS A 29 -6.61 -7.42 8.54
N GLU A 30 -5.34 -7.24 8.86
CA GLU A 30 -4.84 -7.31 10.24
C GLU A 30 -5.23 -6.07 11.06
N LEU A 31 -5.20 -4.90 10.44
CA LEU A 31 -5.47 -3.61 11.09
C LEU A 31 -6.93 -3.18 11.02
N VAL A 32 -7.79 -3.96 10.34
CA VAL A 32 -9.22 -3.67 10.13
C VAL A 32 -9.43 -2.24 9.61
N ALA A 33 -8.61 -1.83 8.63
CA ALA A 33 -8.64 -0.47 8.12
C ALA A 33 -9.77 -0.28 7.07
N ASP A 34 -10.58 0.76 7.27
CA ASP A 34 -11.63 1.18 6.34
C ASP A 34 -11.06 1.97 5.14
N ILE A 35 -10.03 2.78 5.39
CA ILE A 35 -9.38 3.65 4.41
C ILE A 35 -7.88 3.36 4.40
N ILE A 36 -7.32 3.21 3.20
CA ILE A 36 -5.88 3.15 2.98
C ILE A 36 -5.43 4.47 2.39
N LEU A 37 -4.48 5.12 3.04
CA LEU A 37 -3.79 6.29 2.51
C LEU A 37 -2.41 5.86 2.01
N CYS A 38 -2.08 6.21 0.78
CA CYS A 38 -0.75 5.97 0.20
C CYS A 38 -0.22 7.25 -0.45
N GLY A 39 1.11 7.38 -0.51
CA GLY A 39 1.74 8.42 -1.30
C GLY A 39 1.41 8.26 -2.79
N LYS A 40 1.33 9.38 -3.51
CA LYS A 40 1.05 9.40 -4.95
C LYS A 40 2.11 8.67 -5.76
N GLU A 41 3.38 8.80 -5.38
CA GLU A 41 4.51 8.18 -6.06
C GLU A 41 5.71 7.96 -5.12
N PHE A 42 6.53 6.96 -5.44
CA PHE A 42 7.88 6.86 -4.90
C PHE A 42 8.82 7.80 -5.67
N LEU A 43 9.54 8.65 -4.94
CA LEU A 43 10.49 9.60 -5.56
C LEU A 43 11.69 8.89 -6.19
N ASP A 44 12.17 7.81 -5.58
CA ASP A 44 13.38 7.09 -6.00
C ASP A 44 13.23 6.44 -7.38
N TYR A 45 12.04 5.92 -7.68
CA TYR A 45 11.76 5.15 -8.89
C TYR A 45 10.69 5.79 -9.78
N LYS A 46 10.22 6.99 -9.42
CA LYS A 46 9.14 7.73 -10.11
C LYS A 46 7.95 6.83 -10.45
N ASN A 47 7.54 6.04 -9.48
CA ASN A 47 6.51 5.03 -9.66
C ASN A 47 5.30 5.33 -8.76
N GLY A 48 4.18 5.67 -9.40
CA GLY A 48 2.89 5.99 -8.77
C GLY A 48 1.83 4.90 -8.89
N GLN A 49 2.22 3.65 -9.13
CA GLN A 49 1.27 2.58 -9.43
C GLN A 49 0.70 1.87 -8.19
N VAL A 50 1.26 2.04 -6.99
CA VAL A 50 0.84 1.28 -5.79
C VAL A 50 -0.64 1.47 -5.48
N GLY A 51 -1.13 2.71 -5.44
CA GLY A 51 -2.55 2.98 -5.20
C GLY A 51 -3.46 2.42 -6.30
N ALA A 52 -3.04 2.56 -7.57
CA ALA A 52 -3.80 2.10 -8.72
C ALA A 52 -3.90 0.56 -8.80
N PHE A 53 -2.88 -0.18 -8.35
CA PHE A 53 -2.98 -1.63 -8.21
C PHE A 53 -4.08 -2.06 -7.25
N GLY A 54 -4.48 -1.18 -6.33
CA GLY A 54 -5.53 -1.49 -5.37
C GLY A 54 -6.93 -1.51 -5.89
N GLU A 55 -7.24 -0.63 -6.84
CA GLU A 55 -8.50 -0.66 -7.58
C GLU A 55 -8.70 -2.03 -8.24
N HIS A 56 -7.67 -2.53 -8.93
CA HIS A 56 -7.73 -3.78 -9.69
C HIS A 56 -7.81 -5.05 -8.82
N HIS A 57 -7.34 -5.04 -7.57
CA HIS A 57 -7.26 -6.26 -6.75
C HIS A 57 -8.24 -6.33 -5.59
N LEU A 58 -8.73 -5.20 -5.07
CA LEU A 58 -9.69 -5.19 -3.95
C LEU A 58 -11.09 -4.72 -4.34
N GLY A 59 -11.30 -4.29 -5.60
CA GLY A 59 -12.59 -3.72 -6.04
C GLY A 59 -13.02 -2.50 -5.22
N SER A 60 -12.08 -1.89 -4.50
CA SER A 60 -12.33 -0.74 -3.64
C SER A 60 -12.20 0.54 -4.48
N PRO A 61 -13.07 1.53 -4.29
CA PRO A 61 -12.96 2.81 -4.99
C PRO A 61 -11.58 3.43 -4.78
N PHE A 62 -10.98 3.92 -5.85
CA PHE A 62 -9.66 4.55 -5.85
C PHE A 62 -9.79 6.00 -6.31
N VAL A 63 -9.10 6.91 -5.62
CA VAL A 63 -9.02 8.33 -5.97
C VAL A 63 -7.57 8.70 -6.18
N ARG A 64 -7.29 9.39 -7.28
CA ARG A 64 -5.94 9.80 -7.71
C ARG A 64 -5.68 11.27 -7.46
#